data_AF-A0A1H0G1N1-F1
#
_entry.id   AF-A0A1H0G1N1-F1
#
_cell.length_a   1.000
_cell.length_b   1.000
_cell.length_c   1.000
_cell.angle_alpha   90.00
_cell.angle_beta   90.00
_cell.angle_gamma   90.00
#
_symmetry.space_group_name_H-M   'P 1'
#
loop_
_entity.id
_entity.type
_entity.pdbx_description
1 polymer ?
#
loop_
_entity_poly.entity_id
_entity_poly.type
_entity_poly.pdbx_seq_one_letter_code
_entity_poly.pdbx_strand_id
1 'polypeptide(L)'
;MKDLDGALTILLFIFLILVNVYTIKWYRNGRLHLWGSGLLLAIAGVILGFLTGAILVPSSGAGGAMYGAFVGLVIVGNGLLLFLAGLAVTIGKRLTKKNTQA
;
A
#
# COMPACT_ATOMS: atom_id res chain seq x y z
N MET A 1 2.15 -3.56 26.89
CA MET A 1 1.28 -3.37 25.71
C MET A 1 1.83 -2.27 24.79
N LYS A 2 2.15 -1.07 25.29
CA LYS A 2 2.78 0.00 24.49
C LYS A 2 3.97 -0.41 23.61
N ASP A 3 4.85 -1.28 24.11
CA ASP A 3 6.05 -1.70 23.36
C ASP A 3 5.72 -2.68 22.22
N LEU A 4 4.69 -3.52 22.40
CA LEU A 4 4.22 -4.45 21.37
C LEU A 4 3.53 -3.69 20.23
N ASP A 5 2.73 -2.67 20.56
CA ASP A 5 2.07 -1.79 19.60
C ASP A 5 3.10 -1.00 18.78
N GLY A 6 4.16 -0.51 19.44
CA GLY A 6 5.29 0.14 18.78
C GLY A 6 6.04 -0.78 17.81
N ALA A 7 6.34 -2.01 18.23
CA ALA A 7 7.02 -2.99 17.39
C ALA A 7 6.20 -3.39 16.15
N LEU A 8 4.88 -3.60 16.32
CA LEU A 8 3.98 -3.91 15.21
C LEU A 8 3.86 -2.75 14.22
N THR A 9 3.87 -1.51 14.72
CA THR A 9 3.84 -0.31 13.88
C THR A 9 5.13 -0.17 13.07
N ILE A 10 6.29 -0.40 13.69
CA ILE A 10 7.59 -0.38 13.00
C ILE A 10 7.62 -1.49 11.92
N LEU A 11 7.13 -2.69 12.25
CA LEU A 11 7.05 -3.80 11.30
C LEU A 11 6.18 -3.44 10.09
N LEU A 12 5.03 -2.78 10.31
CA LEU A 12 4.16 -2.29 9.23
C LEU A 12 4.92 -1.32 8.31
N PHE A 13 5.65 -0.35 8.86
CA PHE A 13 6.42 0.60 8.04
C PHE A 13 7.54 -0.08 7.25
N ILE A 14 8.28 -1.02 7.86
CA ILE A 14 9.31 -1.80 7.17
C ILE A 14 8.69 -2.60 6.01
N PHE A 15 7.54 -3.24 6.26
CA PHE A 15 6.80 -3.96 5.24
C PHE A 15 6.40 -3.05 4.07
N LEU A 16 5.85 -1.87 4.36
CA LEU A 16 5.45 -0.90 3.33
C LEU A 16 6.65 -0.39 2.51
N ILE A 17 7.79 -0.13 3.15
CA ILE A 17 9.02 0.25 2.45
C ILE A 17 9.45 -0.87 1.51
N LEU A 18 9.47 -2.12 1.97
CA LEU A 18 9.81 -3.27 1.13
C LEU A 18 8.87 -3.40 -0.06
N VAL A 19 7.55 -3.37 0.18
CA VAL A 19 6.54 -3.45 -0.88
C VAL A 19 6.74 -2.32 -1.91
N ASN A 20 7.00 -1.10 -1.47
CA ASN A 20 7.26 0.03 -2.36
C ASN A 20 8.54 -0.16 -3.19
N VAL A 21 9.65 -0.61 -2.56
CA VAL A 21 10.92 -0.89 -3.25
C VAL A 21 10.74 -1.99 -4.30
N TYR A 22 10.07 -3.09 -3.95
CA TYR A 22 9.78 -4.17 -4.88
C TYR A 22 8.89 -3.70 -6.03
N THR A 23 7.88 -2.89 -5.74
CA THR A 23 6.96 -2.35 -6.75
C THR A 23 7.71 -1.47 -7.76
N ILE A 24 8.60 -0.59 -7.29
CA ILE A 24 9.43 0.25 -8.16
C ILE A 24 10.41 -0.60 -8.98
N LYS A 25 11.08 -1.58 -8.37
CA LYS A 25 12.00 -2.48 -9.07
C LYS A 25 11.28 -3.26 -10.17
N TRP A 26 10.07 -3.73 -9.88
CA TRP A 26 9.28 -4.52 -10.82
C TRP A 26 8.72 -3.66 -11.97
N TYR A 27 8.33 -2.41 -11.68
CA TYR A 27 7.98 -1.42 -12.68
C TYR A 27 9.16 -1.09 -13.61
N ARG A 28 10.35 -0.87 -13.06
CA ARG A 28 11.57 -0.60 -13.85
C ARG A 28 11.91 -1.76 -14.80
N ASN A 29 11.60 -2.99 -14.39
CA ASN A 29 11.79 -4.18 -15.22
C ASN A 29 10.65 -4.39 -16.25
N GLY A 30 9.69 -3.46 -16.37
CA GLY A 30 8.62 -3.48 -17.37
C GLY A 30 7.54 -4.54 -17.16
N ARG A 31 7.60 -5.32 -16.07
CA ARG A 31 6.71 -6.46 -15.84
C ARG A 31 5.41 -6.08 -15.12
N LEU A 32 5.33 -4.92 -14.49
CA LEU A 32 4.15 -4.50 -13.72
C LEU A 32 3.92 -3.00 -13.83
N HIS A 33 2.70 -2.58 -14.15
CA HIS A 33 2.34 -1.16 -14.14
C HIS A 33 2.11 -0.67 -12.71
N LEU A 34 2.74 0.45 -12.35
CA LEU A 34 2.64 1.08 -11.02
C LEU A 34 1.19 1.27 -10.55
N TRP A 35 0.30 1.64 -11.47
CA TRP A 35 -1.10 1.87 -11.12
C TRP A 35 -1.79 0.56 -10.67
N GLY A 36 -1.50 -0.57 -11.34
CA GLY A 36 -2.10 -1.86 -11.04
C GLY A 36 -1.62 -2.41 -9.70
N SER A 37 -0.32 -2.27 -9.41
CA SER A 37 0.24 -2.61 -8.10
C SER A 37 -0.34 -1.75 -6.98
N GLY A 38 -0.56 -0.46 -7.21
CA GLY A 38 -1.19 0.43 -6.24
C GLY A 38 -2.62 0.01 -5.91
N LEU A 39 -3.41 -0.34 -6.94
CA LEU A 39 -4.78 -0.83 -6.76
C LEU A 39 -4.82 -2.16 -6.00
N LEU A 40 -3.96 -3.12 -6.38
CA LEU A 40 -3.86 -4.40 -5.68
C LEU A 40 -3.47 -4.22 -4.21
N LEU A 41 -2.52 -3.31 -3.94
CA LEU A 41 -2.10 -3.01 -2.57
C LEU A 41 -3.22 -2.37 -1.76
N ALA A 42 -4.03 -1.50 -2.36
CA ALA A 42 -5.17 -0.90 -1.69
C ALA A 42 -6.21 -1.97 -1.31
N ILE A 43 -6.56 -2.89 -2.21
CA ILE A 43 -7.49 -3.99 -1.93
C ILE A 43 -6.91 -4.90 -0.84
N ALA A 44 -5.63 -5.25 -0.93
CA ALA A 44 -4.94 -6.04 0.08
C ALA A 44 -4.96 -5.33 1.45
N GLY A 45 -4.82 -4.00 1.48
CA GLY A 45 -4.90 -3.21 2.71
C GLY A 45 -6.24 -3.33 3.42
N VAL A 46 -7.36 -3.34 2.69
CA VAL A 46 -8.68 -3.57 3.28
C VAL A 46 -8.74 -4.96 3.94
N ILE A 47 -8.33 -6.00 3.20
CA ILE A 47 -8.36 -7.39 3.69
C ILE A 47 -7.45 -7.55 4.92
N LEU A 48 -6.22 -7.05 4.85
CA LEU A 48 -5.25 -7.13 5.94
C LEU A 48 -5.68 -6.33 7.17
N GLY A 49 -6.35 -5.19 7.01
CA GLY A 49 -6.91 -4.42 8.10
C GLY A 49 -7.99 -5.20 8.86
N PHE A 50 -8.93 -5.81 8.13
CA PHE A 50 -9.95 -6.68 8.72
C PHE A 50 -9.37 -7.91 9.40
N LEU A 51 -8.39 -8.59 8.77
CA LEU A 51 -7.73 -9.75 9.38
C LEU A 51 -6.98 -9.38 10.65
N THR A 52 -6.25 -8.26 10.63
CA THR A 52 -5.52 -7.75 11.80
C THR A 52 -6.48 -7.43 12.95
N GLY A 53 -7.60 -6.76 12.64
CA GLY A 53 -8.67 -6.53 13.60
C GLY A 53 -9.26 -7.83 14.15
N ALA A 54 -9.61 -8.78 13.28
CA ALA A 54 -10.19 -10.06 13.68
C ALA A 54 -9.27 -10.88 14.61
N ILE A 55 -7.95 -10.81 14.41
CA ILE A 55 -6.96 -11.48 15.25
C ILE A 55 -6.78 -10.77 16.60
N LEU A 56 -6.81 -9.43 16.62
CA LEU A 56 -6.51 -8.65 17.82
C LEU A 56 -7.74 -8.35 18.69
N VAL A 57 -8.95 -8.32 18.13
CA VAL A 57 -10.18 -8.06 18.88
C VAL A 57 -10.39 -9.06 20.03
N PRO A 58 -10.19 -10.38 19.86
CA PRO A 58 -10.35 -11.34 20.96
C PRO A 58 -9.43 -11.09 22.16
N SER A 59 -8.24 -10.51 21.95
CA SER A 59 -7.26 -10.27 23.01
C SER A 59 -7.28 -8.84 23.56
N SER A 60 -7.67 -7.87 22.72
CA SER A 60 -7.50 -6.43 22.99
C SER A 60 -8.80 -5.63 22.86
N GLY A 61 -9.92 -6.29 22.59
CA GLY A 61 -11.25 -5.68 22.44
C GLY A 61 -11.26 -4.55 21.41
N ALA A 62 -11.81 -3.40 21.81
CA ALA A 62 -11.89 -2.21 20.97
C ALA A 62 -10.52 -1.68 20.50
N GLY A 63 -9.45 -1.89 21.28
CA GLY A 63 -8.09 -1.50 20.89
C GLY A 63 -7.60 -2.29 19.67
N GLY A 64 -7.90 -3.59 19.62
CA GLY A 64 -7.59 -4.44 18.48
C GLY A 64 -8.35 -4.04 17.21
N ALA A 65 -9.62 -3.64 17.35
CA ALA A 65 -10.42 -3.12 16.24
C ALA A 65 -9.86 -1.81 15.68
N MET A 66 -9.52 -0.85 16.56
CA MET A 66 -8.90 0.41 16.14
C MET A 66 -7.56 0.19 15.46
N TYR A 67 -6.72 -0.70 16.00
CA TYR A 67 -5.42 -1.00 15.41
C TYR A 67 -5.57 -1.67 14.03
N GLY A 68 -6.50 -2.61 13.87
CA GLY A 68 -6.82 -3.21 12.58
C GLY A 68 -7.29 -2.17 11.54
N ALA A 69 -8.16 -1.24 11.94
CA ALA A 69 -8.60 -0.15 11.07
C ALA A 69 -7.43 0.79 10.68
N PHE A 70 -6.55 1.11 11.64
CA PHE A 70 -5.35 1.91 11.38
C PHE A 70 -4.42 1.21 10.38
N VAL A 71 -4.08 -0.06 10.59
CA VAL A 71 -3.25 -0.86 9.68
C VAL A 71 -3.86 -0.87 8.27
N GLY A 72 -5.16 -1.16 8.17
CA GLY A 72 -5.86 -1.16 6.89
C GLY A 72 -5.79 0.19 6.18
N LEU A 73 -6.07 1.28 6.89
CA LEU A 73 -6.07 2.63 6.33
C LEU A 73 -4.68 3.07 5.86
N VAL A 74 -3.62 2.73 6.61
CA VAL A 74 -2.24 3.04 6.22
C VAL A 74 -1.86 2.30 4.94
N ILE A 75 -2.18 1.00 4.83
CA ILE A 75 -1.87 0.21 3.63
C ILE A 75 -2.69 0.71 2.43
N VAL A 76 -3.99 0.98 2.63
CA VAL A 76 -4.87 1.54 1.59
C VAL A 76 -4.35 2.89 1.10
N GLY A 77 -4.00 3.79 2.02
CA GLY A 77 -3.42 5.09 1.69
C GLY A 77 -2.14 4.96 0.87
N ASN A 78 -1.24 4.06 1.26
CA ASN A 78 -0.01 3.80 0.50
C ASN A 78 -0.30 3.22 -0.89
N GLY A 79 -1.25 2.30 -1.01
CA GLY A 79 -1.71 1.76 -2.30
C GLY A 79 -2.29 2.84 -3.21
N LEU A 80 -3.09 3.77 -2.65
CA LEU A 80 -3.66 4.89 -3.38
C LEU A 80 -2.58 5.86 -3.89
N LEU A 81 -1.56 6.16 -3.08
CA LEU A 81 -0.43 6.98 -3.50
C LEU A 81 0.32 6.34 -4.69
N LEU A 82 0.60 5.03 -4.61
CA LEU A 82 1.20 4.29 -5.72
C LEU A 82 0.32 4.30 -6.97
N PHE A 83 -1.00 4.14 -6.79
CA PHE A 83 -1.97 4.15 -7.88
C PHE A 83 -1.94 5.49 -8.62
N LEU A 84 -2.04 6.60 -7.89
CA LEU A 84 -2.01 7.95 -8.45
C LEU A 84 -0.67 8.27 -9.11
N ALA A 85 0.46 7.91 -8.49
CA ALA A 85 1.78 8.06 -9.09
C ALA A 85 1.89 7.26 -10.40
N GLY A 86 1.39 6.03 -10.43
CA GLY A 86 1.36 5.19 -11.61
C GLY A 86 0.50 5.77 -12.74
N LEU A 87 -0.66 6.35 -12.41
CA LEU A 87 -1.50 7.06 -13.36
C LEU A 87 -0.79 8.28 -13.94
N ALA A 88 -0.21 9.13 -13.09
CA ALA A 88 0.51 10.33 -13.53
C ALA A 88 1.64 9.99 -14.51
N VAL A 89 2.44 8.97 -14.21
CA VAL A 89 3.52 8.51 -15.10
C VAL A 89 2.97 7.94 -16.42
N THR A 90 1.88 7.18 -16.36
CA THR A 90 1.26 6.58 -17.57
C THR A 90 0.68 7.65 -18.48
N ILE A 91 -0.03 8.63 -17.92
CA ILE A 91 -0.61 9.76 -18.66
C ILE A 91 0.50 10.63 -19.24
N GLY A 92 1.50 11.01 -18.44
CA GLY A 92 2.65 11.81 -18.88
C GLY A 92 3.37 11.16 -20.07
N LYS A 93 3.67 9.86 -19.99
CA LYS A 93 4.29 9.12 -21.10
C LYS A 93 3.45 9.14 -22.38
N ARG A 94 2.12 9.01 -22.28
CA ARG A 94 1.22 9.07 -23.45
C ARG A 94 1.19 10.46 -24.09
N LEU A 95 1.19 11.51 -23.28
CA LEU A 95 1.18 12.90 -23.76
C LEU A 95 2.50 13.26 -24.47
N THR A 96 3.65 12.89 -23.90
CA THR A 96 4.95 13.15 -24.54
C THR A 96 5.10 12.39 -25.86
N LYS A 97 4.64 11.14 -25.94
CA LYS A 97 4.74 10.33 -27.16
C LYS A 97 3.93 10.91 -28.33
N LYS A 98 2.82 11.60 -28.04
CA LYS A 98 1.97 12.24 -29.05
C LYS A 98 2.63 13.50 -29.66
N ASN A 99 3.48 14.20 -28.90
CA ASN A 99 4.17 15.41 -29.35
C ASN A 99 5.43 15.13 -30.19
N THR A 100 5.99 13.91 -30.17
CA THR A 100 7.18 13.55 -30.97
C THR A 100 6.82 12.96 -32.34
N GLN A 101 5.54 12.72 -32.62
CA GLN A 101 5.06 12.21 -33.92
C GLN A 101 4.33 13.28 -34.75
N ALA A 102 4.50 14.55 -34.40
CA ALA A 102 4.10 15.70 -35.21
C ALA A 102 5.35 16.34 -35.80
#